data_AF-A0A8J3XJU8-F1
#
_entry.id   AF-A0A8J3XJU8-F1
#
_cell.length_a   1.000
_cell.length_b   1.000
_cell.length_c   1.000
_cell.angle_alpha   90.00
_cell.angle_beta   90.00
_cell.angle_gamma   90.00
#
_symmetry.space_group_name_H-M   'P 1'
#
loop_
_entity.id
_entity.type
_entity.pdbx_description
1 polymer ?
#
loop_
_entity_poly.entity_id
_entity_poly.type
_entity_poly.pdbx_seq_one_letter_code
_entity_poly.pdbx_strand_id
1 'polypeptide(L)'
;MTTVALPATGIDSAPPRAAASWPAYWAAGWIGAFCAIVLIATGYNQLINGVPLDEGGEIALMATGLRLLTVAIALASVQAWGRRLPNWLVATGLWGAAAVQLLYPIAETAVKAAVLTGLVEPFGKGISNMSAEGWFNFGAAWLIWGVPGALFSAAAVSFARRHRVSPLGTVLGLLGGAVFLGLLGLVIG
;
A
#
# COMPACT_ATOMS: atom_id res chain seq x y z
N MET A 1 -0.03 -22.40 -63.06
CA MET A 1 -0.04 -22.34 -61.58
C MET A 1 -0.30 -20.89 -61.19
N THR A 2 -1.51 -20.59 -60.73
CA THR A 2 -1.94 -19.25 -60.32
C THR A 2 -1.74 -19.13 -58.82
N THR A 3 -0.78 -18.32 -58.38
CA THR A 3 -0.57 -17.98 -56.98
C THR A 3 -1.63 -16.99 -56.53
N VAL A 4 -2.58 -17.45 -55.73
CA VAL A 4 -3.55 -16.60 -55.04
C VAL A 4 -2.83 -15.94 -53.85
N ALA A 5 -2.63 -14.62 -53.92
CA ALA A 5 -2.13 -13.84 -52.79
C ALA A 5 -3.27 -13.65 -51.79
N LEU A 6 -3.12 -14.22 -50.59
CA LEU A 6 -4.01 -13.94 -49.47
C LEU A 6 -3.78 -12.50 -48.96
N PRO A 7 -4.83 -11.72 -48.70
CA PRO A 7 -4.69 -10.39 -48.13
C PRO A 7 -4.13 -10.48 -46.72
N ALA A 8 -3.07 -9.71 -46.47
CA ALA A 8 -2.53 -9.53 -45.14
C ALA A 8 -3.62 -8.94 -44.24
N THR A 9 -4.16 -9.75 -43.33
CA THR A 9 -4.97 -9.27 -42.23
C THR A 9 -4.04 -8.50 -41.29
N GLY A 10 -3.95 -7.19 -41.53
CA GLY A 10 -3.37 -6.24 -40.58
C GLY A 10 -4.18 -6.29 -39.30
N ILE A 11 -3.82 -7.19 -38.39
CA ILE A 11 -4.11 -7.01 -36.98
C ILE A 11 -3.24 -5.81 -36.60
N ASP A 12 -3.87 -4.63 -36.53
CA ASP A 12 -3.33 -3.44 -35.90
C ASP A 12 -2.82 -3.84 -34.52
N SER A 13 -1.53 -4.17 -34.46
CA SER A 13 -0.80 -4.38 -33.22
C SER A 13 -0.54 -2.99 -32.67
N ALA A 14 -1.59 -2.40 -32.09
CA ALA A 14 -1.45 -1.20 -31.29
C ALA A 14 -0.24 -1.42 -30.36
N PRO A 15 0.76 -0.51 -30.38
CA PRO A 15 1.95 -0.70 -29.58
C PRO A 15 1.52 -0.91 -28.12
N PRO A 16 2.10 -1.90 -27.41
CA PRO A 16 1.71 -2.17 -26.04
C PRO A 16 1.82 -0.86 -25.25
N ARG A 17 0.67 -0.34 -24.76
CA ARG A 17 0.63 0.90 -24.00
C ARG A 17 1.69 0.82 -22.92
N ALA A 18 2.64 1.75 -22.93
CA ALA A 18 3.68 1.84 -21.91
C ALA A 18 2.99 1.80 -20.53
N ALA A 19 3.30 0.79 -19.73
CA ALA A 19 2.63 0.62 -18.45
C ALA A 19 2.93 1.83 -17.55
N ALA A 20 1.89 2.32 -16.88
CA ALA A 20 1.94 3.58 -16.15
C ALA A 20 2.86 3.50 -14.91
N SER A 21 3.80 4.44 -14.78
CA SER A 21 4.69 4.56 -13.62
C SER A 21 4.13 5.48 -12.52
N TRP A 22 3.10 6.29 -12.83
CA TRP A 22 2.53 7.26 -11.90
C TRP A 22 2.06 6.66 -10.55
N PRO A 23 1.47 5.44 -10.47
CA PRO A 23 0.96 4.95 -9.18
C PRO A 23 2.08 4.80 -8.13
N ALA A 24 3.27 4.40 -8.57
CA ALA A 24 4.43 4.26 -7.70
C ALA A 24 4.93 5.62 -7.19
N TYR A 25 4.97 6.64 -8.06
CA TYR A 25 5.35 7.99 -7.65
C TYR A 25 4.35 8.61 -6.68
N TRP A 26 3.06 8.41 -6.92
CA TRP A 26 2.01 8.90 -6.01
C TRP A 26 2.05 8.16 -4.67
N ALA A 27 2.23 6.85 -4.64
CA ALA A 27 2.41 6.10 -3.39
C ALA A 27 3.63 6.62 -2.60
N ALA A 28 4.76 6.76 -3.29
CA ALA A 28 6.01 7.25 -2.70
C ALA A 28 5.88 8.68 -2.17
N GLY A 29 5.28 9.59 -2.95
CA GLY A 29 5.09 10.98 -2.56
C GLY A 29 4.11 11.14 -1.39
N TRP A 30 2.99 10.43 -1.44
CA TRP A 30 1.96 10.50 -0.39
C TRP A 30 2.51 10.02 0.96
N ILE A 31 3.12 8.83 0.97
CA ILE A 31 3.68 8.25 2.19
C ILE A 31 4.92 9.00 2.63
N GLY A 32 5.76 9.43 1.68
CA GLY A 32 6.95 10.23 1.96
C GLY A 32 6.62 11.56 2.64
N ALA A 33 5.57 12.25 2.18
CA ALA A 33 5.09 13.47 2.82
C ALA A 33 4.60 13.20 4.26
N PHE A 34 3.83 12.13 4.47
CA PHE A 34 3.41 11.73 5.81
C PHE A 34 4.61 11.45 6.73
N CYS A 35 5.60 10.67 6.25
CA CYS A 35 6.81 10.37 7.02
C CYS A 35 7.60 11.64 7.34
N ALA A 36 7.73 12.56 6.40
CA ALA A 36 8.41 13.83 6.63
C ALA A 36 7.73 14.66 7.72
N ILE A 37 6.39 14.75 7.70
CA ILE A 37 5.62 15.45 8.73
C ILE A 37 5.85 14.82 10.11
N VAL A 38 5.78 13.50 10.21
CA VAL A 38 6.01 12.78 11.49
C VAL A 38 7.43 13.03 11.99
N LEU A 39 8.44 12.88 11.15
CA LEU A 39 9.84 13.09 11.55
C LEU A 39 10.12 14.54 11.95
N ILE A 40 9.56 15.52 11.25
CA ILE A 40 9.69 16.93 11.59
C ILE A 40 9.02 17.20 12.95
N ALA A 41 7.81 16.71 13.17
CA ALA A 41 7.10 16.89 14.42
C ALA A 41 7.82 16.23 15.61
N THR A 42 8.29 14.99 15.44
CA THR A 42 9.09 14.28 16.45
C THR A 42 10.40 15.00 16.70
N GLY A 43 11.13 15.39 15.66
CA GLY A 43 12.40 16.12 15.78
C GLY A 43 12.25 17.46 16.47
N TYR A 44 11.19 18.21 16.16
CA TYR A 44 10.88 19.47 16.85
C TYR A 44 10.63 19.26 18.34
N ASN A 45 9.83 18.26 18.72
CA ASN A 45 9.54 17.98 20.13
C ASN A 45 10.78 17.53 20.92
N GLN A 46 11.64 16.70 20.32
CA GLN A 46 12.84 16.18 20.97
C GLN A 46 13.93 17.25 21.08
N LEU A 47 14.21 17.96 19.98
CA LEU A 47 15.36 18.86 19.88
C LEU A 47 15.06 20.26 20.39
N ILE A 48 13.84 20.76 20.22
CA ILE A 48 13.46 22.14 20.58
C ILE A 48 12.73 22.17 21.92
N ASN A 49 11.76 21.27 22.12
CA ASN A 49 10.96 21.25 23.35
C ASN A 49 11.58 20.39 24.46
N GLY A 50 12.66 19.64 24.18
CA GLY A 50 13.36 18.80 25.15
C GLY A 50 12.49 17.68 25.74
N VAL A 51 11.41 17.30 25.06
CA VAL A 51 10.52 16.23 25.50
C VAL A 51 11.19 14.90 25.19
N PRO A 52 11.47 14.02 26.17
CA PRO A 52 12.12 12.74 25.93
C PRO A 52 11.26 11.83 25.05
N LEU A 53 11.91 10.92 24.32
CA LEU A 53 11.22 9.92 23.52
C LEU A 53 10.56 8.90 24.45
N ASP A 54 9.23 8.87 24.43
CA ASP A 54 8.44 7.88 25.13
C ASP A 54 8.17 6.66 24.23
N GLU A 55 7.54 5.64 24.80
CA GLU A 55 7.17 4.41 24.09
C GLU A 55 6.34 4.70 22.82
N GLY A 56 5.42 5.67 22.88
CA GLY A 56 4.63 6.09 21.73
C GLY A 56 5.48 6.70 20.62
N GLY A 57 6.47 7.52 20.97
CA GLY A 57 7.45 8.08 20.05
C GLY A 57 8.33 7.01 19.40
N GLU A 58 8.78 6.00 20.15
CA GLU A 58 9.54 4.86 19.62
C GLU A 58 8.72 4.06 18.59
N ILE A 59 7.47 3.75 18.92
CA ILE A 59 6.54 3.06 18.01
C ILE A 59 6.32 3.90 16.74
N ALA A 60 6.15 5.22 16.88
CA ALA A 60 5.98 6.12 15.73
C ALA A 60 7.22 6.15 14.83
N LEU A 61 8.44 6.13 15.39
CA LEU A 61 9.68 6.06 14.60
C LEU A 61 9.84 4.71 13.88
N MET A 62 9.56 3.59 14.55
CA MET A 62 9.59 2.27 13.92
C MET A 62 8.56 2.18 12.78
N ALA A 63 7.33 2.64 13.02
CA ALA A 63 6.29 2.70 12.00
C ALA A 63 6.69 3.59 10.81
N THR A 64 7.36 4.72 11.09
CA THR A 64 7.91 5.59 10.05
C THR A 64 9.00 4.90 9.24
N GLY A 65 9.92 4.20 9.89
CA GLY A 65 10.94 3.39 9.21
C GLY A 65 10.34 2.34 8.28
N LEU A 66 9.31 1.62 8.76
CA LEU A 66 8.56 0.67 7.95
C LEU A 66 7.87 1.35 6.76
N ARG A 67 7.27 2.54 6.95
CA ARG A 67 6.66 3.32 5.87
C ARG A 67 7.70 3.76 4.84
N LEU A 68 8.89 4.20 5.25
CA LEU A 68 9.99 4.53 4.34
C LEU A 68 10.45 3.32 3.51
N LEU A 69 10.41 2.11 4.07
CA LEU A 69 10.64 0.89 3.31
C LEU A 69 9.61 0.71 2.19
N THR A 70 8.33 1.00 2.45
CA THR A 70 7.31 0.96 1.40
C THR A 70 7.56 1.99 0.30
N VAL A 71 8.03 3.19 0.65
CA VAL A 71 8.45 4.23 -0.32
C VAL A 71 9.61 3.72 -1.17
N ALA A 72 10.62 3.10 -0.56
CA ALA A 72 11.74 2.51 -1.28
C ALA A 72 11.28 1.43 -2.26
N ILE A 73 10.36 0.54 -1.87
CA ILE A 73 9.79 -0.49 -2.75
C ILE A 73 9.02 0.14 -3.92
N ALA A 74 8.21 1.18 -3.67
CA ALA A 74 7.50 1.89 -4.71
C ALA A 74 8.48 2.48 -5.74
N LEU A 75 9.51 3.19 -5.27
CA LEU A 75 10.53 3.80 -6.12
C LEU A 75 11.36 2.73 -6.86
N ALA A 76 11.70 1.61 -6.22
CA ALA A 76 12.40 0.50 -6.87
C ALA A 76 11.66 -0.03 -8.10
N SER A 77 10.33 0.02 -8.10
CA SER A 77 9.50 -0.47 -9.22
C SER A 77 9.55 0.39 -10.49
N VAL A 78 10.12 1.61 -10.40
CA VAL A 78 10.16 2.58 -11.51
C VAL A 78 11.54 3.17 -11.76
N GLN A 79 12.43 3.18 -10.76
CA GLN A 79 13.76 3.78 -10.86
C GLN A 79 14.82 2.83 -11.43
N ALA A 80 15.85 3.41 -12.03
CA ALA A 80 16.94 2.66 -12.67
C ALA A 80 17.69 1.75 -11.68
N TRP A 81 17.92 2.20 -10.45
CA TRP A 81 18.61 1.42 -9.43
C TRP A 81 17.82 0.18 -9.01
N GLY A 82 16.48 0.23 -9.10
CA GLY A 82 15.60 -0.89 -8.76
C GLY A 82 15.75 -2.08 -9.72
N ARG A 83 16.32 -1.87 -10.90
CA ARG A 83 16.66 -2.95 -11.86
C ARG A 83 17.73 -3.92 -11.32
N ARG A 84 18.44 -3.54 -10.26
CA ARG A 84 19.40 -4.43 -9.56
C ARG A 84 18.69 -5.44 -8.66
N LEU A 85 17.42 -5.24 -8.35
CA LEU A 85 16.65 -6.13 -7.50
C LEU A 85 15.95 -7.21 -8.35
N PRO A 86 15.81 -8.44 -7.82
CA PRO A 86 15.00 -9.46 -8.47
C PRO A 86 13.54 -9.00 -8.62
N ASN A 87 12.96 -9.18 -9.81
CA ASN A 87 11.57 -8.76 -10.08
C ASN A 87 10.56 -9.38 -9.10
N TRP A 88 10.81 -10.62 -8.66
CA TRP A 88 9.94 -11.29 -7.68
C TRP A 88 9.92 -10.54 -6.35
N LEU A 89 11.06 -10.03 -5.88
CA LEU A 89 11.17 -9.32 -4.62
C LEU A 89 10.40 -8.00 -4.66
N VAL A 90 10.53 -7.25 -5.76
CA VAL A 90 9.80 -5.98 -5.96
C VAL A 90 8.30 -6.24 -6.04
N ALA A 91 7.85 -7.24 -6.80
CA ALA A 91 6.43 -7.57 -6.91
C ALA A 91 5.82 -8.06 -5.59
N THR A 92 6.52 -8.96 -4.88
CA THR A 92 6.11 -9.41 -3.54
C THR A 92 6.04 -8.24 -2.57
N GLY A 93 7.02 -7.33 -2.59
CA GLY A 93 7.03 -6.13 -1.77
C GLY A 93 5.85 -5.19 -2.06
N LEU A 94 5.52 -4.95 -3.34
CA LEU A 94 4.38 -4.10 -3.72
C LEU A 94 3.05 -4.71 -3.26
N TRP A 95 2.85 -6.02 -3.45
CA TRP A 95 1.63 -6.70 -3.00
C TRP A 95 1.54 -6.82 -1.47
N GLY A 96 2.66 -7.03 -0.78
CA GLY A 96 2.70 -7.00 0.69
C GLY A 96 2.38 -5.62 1.25
N ALA A 97 2.96 -4.56 0.68
CA ALA A 97 2.65 -3.19 1.06
C ALA A 97 1.18 -2.83 0.78
N ALA A 98 0.60 -3.32 -0.32
CA ALA A 98 -0.82 -3.18 -0.62
C ALA A 98 -1.68 -3.88 0.44
N ALA A 99 -1.37 -5.14 0.77
CA ALA A 99 -2.12 -5.92 1.75
C ALA A 99 -2.11 -5.27 3.14
N VAL A 100 -0.93 -4.93 3.67
CA VAL A 100 -0.79 -4.29 4.99
C VAL A 100 -1.63 -3.01 5.07
N GLN A 101 -1.69 -2.23 3.99
CA GLN A 101 -2.38 -0.94 3.99
C GLN A 101 -3.88 -1.04 3.68
N LEU A 102 -4.34 -2.06 2.96
CA LEU A 102 -5.76 -2.23 2.64
C LEU A 102 -6.53 -3.03 3.69
N LEU A 103 -5.90 -4.00 4.34
CA LEU A 103 -6.60 -4.94 5.22
C LEU A 103 -7.30 -4.22 6.39
N TYR A 104 -6.64 -3.26 7.02
CA TYR A 104 -7.22 -2.48 8.12
C TYR A 104 -8.49 -1.71 7.70
N PRO A 105 -8.44 -0.78 6.73
CA PRO A 105 -9.64 -0.02 6.34
C PRO A 105 -10.73 -0.88 5.70
N ILE A 106 -10.38 -2.01 5.07
CA ILE A 106 -11.36 -2.98 4.57
C ILE A 106 -12.08 -3.68 5.73
N ALA A 107 -11.34 -4.15 6.73
CA ALA A 107 -11.93 -4.78 7.92
C ALA A 107 -12.85 -3.80 8.65
N GLU A 108 -12.43 -2.55 8.81
CA GLU A 108 -13.27 -1.51 9.42
C GLU A 108 -14.53 -1.23 8.59
N THR A 109 -14.43 -1.18 7.26
CA THR A 109 -15.59 -1.06 6.36
C THR A 109 -16.57 -2.22 6.55
N ALA A 110 -16.06 -3.45 6.63
CA ALA A 110 -16.89 -4.65 6.79
C ALA A 110 -17.66 -4.62 8.12
N VAL A 111 -16.99 -4.25 9.22
CA VAL A 111 -17.65 -4.14 10.53
C VAL A 111 -18.68 -3.02 10.55
N LYS A 112 -18.36 -1.84 10.00
CA LYS A 112 -19.33 -0.74 9.91
C LYS A 112 -20.53 -1.11 9.05
N ALA A 113 -20.32 -1.79 7.93
CA ALA A 113 -21.41 -2.28 7.10
C ALA A 113 -22.29 -3.28 7.87
N ALA A 114 -21.69 -4.22 8.61
CA ALA A 114 -22.43 -5.18 9.42
C ALA A 114 -23.27 -4.52 10.54
N VAL A 115 -22.74 -3.47 11.16
CA VAL A 115 -23.51 -2.69 12.14
C VAL A 115 -24.66 -1.92 11.48
N LEU A 116 -24.41 -1.28 10.32
CA LEU A 116 -25.44 -0.54 9.58
C LEU A 116 -26.58 -1.44 9.07
N THR A 117 -26.28 -2.69 8.74
CA THR A 117 -27.29 -3.69 8.32
C THR A 117 -27.95 -4.41 9.49
N GLY A 118 -27.58 -4.11 10.74
CA GLY A 118 -28.11 -4.75 11.94
C GLY A 118 -27.62 -6.19 12.16
N LEU A 119 -26.57 -6.62 11.44
CA LEU A 119 -25.96 -7.95 11.64
C LEU A 119 -25.12 -8.03 12.91
N VAL A 120 -24.61 -6.88 13.40
CA VAL A 120 -23.73 -6.79 14.59
C VAL A 120 -24.14 -5.58 15.41
N GLU A 121 -24.23 -5.73 16.74
CA GLU A 121 -24.44 -4.59 17.64
C GLU A 121 -23.15 -3.76 17.80
N PRO A 122 -23.24 -2.42 17.85
CA PRO A 122 -22.06 -1.58 18.05
C PRO A 122 -21.53 -1.71 19.48
N PHE A 123 -20.26 -2.09 19.62
CA PHE A 123 -19.57 -2.20 20.91
C PHE A 123 -19.01 -0.85 21.42
N GLY A 124 -19.34 0.26 20.75
CA GLY A 124 -19.05 1.64 21.19
C GLY A 124 -17.58 2.08 21.13
N LYS A 125 -16.67 1.22 20.68
CA LYS A 125 -15.22 1.50 20.59
C LYS A 125 -14.60 0.94 19.31
N GLY A 126 -13.45 1.50 18.93
CA GLY A 126 -12.65 1.06 17.78
C GLY A 126 -13.44 1.07 16.47
N ILE A 127 -13.28 0.01 15.68
CA ILE A 127 -13.89 -0.17 14.35
C ILE A 127 -15.42 -0.17 14.35
N SER A 128 -16.07 -0.39 15.50
CA SER A 128 -17.54 -0.38 15.65
C SER A 128 -18.11 0.99 16.04
N ASN A 129 -17.26 2.00 16.26
CA ASN A 129 -17.70 3.32 16.69
C ASN A 129 -18.48 4.04 15.56
N MET A 130 -19.76 4.32 15.82
CA MET A 130 -20.67 4.99 14.89
C MET A 130 -20.87 6.50 15.17
N SER A 131 -20.16 7.05 16.14
CA SER A 131 -20.15 8.50 16.39
C SER A 131 -19.53 9.29 15.23
N ALA A 132 -19.71 10.61 15.23
CA ALA A 132 -19.07 11.51 14.26
C ALA A 132 -17.53 11.36 14.24
N GLU A 133 -16.91 11.22 15.42
CA GLU A 133 -15.48 10.95 15.55
C GLU A 133 -15.11 9.59 14.92
N GLY A 134 -15.91 8.56 15.17
CA GLY A 134 -15.72 7.23 14.57
C GLY A 134 -15.83 7.25 13.04
N TRP A 135 -16.65 8.11 12.46
CA TRP A 135 -16.72 8.32 11.00
C TRP A 135 -15.57 9.15 10.45
N PHE A 136 -15.12 10.16 11.18
CA PHE A 136 -13.93 10.93 10.84
C PHE A 136 -12.68 10.03 10.81
N ASN A 137 -12.48 9.22 11.87
CA ASN A 137 -11.36 8.29 11.96
C ASN A 137 -11.40 7.22 10.85
N PHE A 138 -12.60 6.74 10.50
CA PHE A 138 -12.79 5.84 9.35
C PHE A 138 -12.35 6.49 8.03
N GLY A 139 -12.76 7.74 7.77
CA GLY A 139 -12.33 8.48 6.58
C GLY A 139 -10.82 8.71 6.56
N ALA A 140 -10.24 9.08 7.70
CA ALA A 140 -8.80 9.23 7.85
C ALA A 140 -8.05 7.90 7.61
N ALA A 141 -8.58 6.77 8.08
CA ALA A 141 -8.00 5.47 7.82
C ALA A 141 -7.95 5.14 6.33
N TRP A 142 -9.04 5.38 5.59
CA TRP A 142 -9.05 5.22 4.13
C TRP A 142 -8.07 6.17 3.42
N LEU A 143 -7.93 7.40 3.90
CA LEU A 143 -7.02 8.37 3.30
C LEU A 143 -5.53 8.02 3.54
N ILE A 144 -5.20 7.57 4.75
CA ILE A 144 -3.81 7.30 5.18
C ILE A 144 -3.33 5.89 4.79
N TRP A 145 -4.25 4.94 4.69
CA TRP A 145 -3.93 3.53 4.42
C TRP A 145 -4.58 3.06 3.12
N GLY A 146 -5.88 3.31 2.95
CA GLY A 146 -6.64 2.84 1.78
C GLY A 146 -6.12 3.37 0.45
N VAL A 147 -5.94 4.69 0.32
CA VAL A 147 -5.44 5.33 -0.91
C VAL A 147 -4.02 4.83 -1.25
N PRO A 148 -3.03 4.87 -0.34
CA PRO A 148 -1.74 4.24 -0.57
C PRO A 148 -1.81 2.76 -0.95
N GLY A 149 -2.63 1.96 -0.28
CA GLY A 149 -2.79 0.53 -0.58
C GLY A 149 -3.33 0.27 -1.99
N ALA A 150 -4.28 1.10 -2.45
CA ALA A 150 -4.76 1.07 -3.83
C ALA A 150 -3.67 1.47 -4.84
N LEU A 151 -2.87 2.50 -4.53
CA LEU A 151 -1.75 2.92 -5.35
C LEU A 151 -0.67 1.83 -5.46
N PHE A 152 -0.37 1.12 -4.36
CA PHE A 152 0.52 -0.05 -4.38
C PHE A 152 -0.02 -1.19 -5.23
N SER A 153 -1.32 -1.47 -5.14
CA SER A 153 -1.97 -2.48 -5.99
C SER A 153 -1.85 -2.12 -7.47
N ALA A 154 -2.12 -0.86 -7.82
CA ALA A 154 -1.98 -0.36 -9.19
C ALA A 154 -0.51 -0.39 -9.67
N ALA A 155 0.43 -0.04 -8.79
CA ALA A 155 1.87 -0.14 -9.07
C ALA A 155 2.29 -1.60 -9.29
N ALA A 156 1.80 -2.54 -8.48
CA ALA A 156 2.08 -3.97 -8.62
C ALA A 156 1.57 -4.53 -9.95
N VAL A 157 0.33 -4.19 -10.33
CA VAL A 157 -0.26 -4.57 -11.63
C VAL A 157 0.53 -3.97 -12.79
N SER A 158 0.90 -2.69 -12.70
CA SER A 158 1.71 -2.03 -13.73
C SER A 158 3.11 -2.64 -13.86
N PHE A 159 3.75 -2.96 -12.73
CA PHE A 159 5.04 -3.64 -12.70
C PHE A 159 4.94 -5.04 -13.31
N ALA A 160 3.91 -5.81 -12.96
CA ALA A 160 3.68 -7.14 -13.49
C ALA A 160 3.38 -7.19 -15.00
N ARG A 161 2.88 -6.09 -15.58
CA ARG A 161 2.72 -5.97 -17.04
C ARG A 161 4.04 -5.70 -17.76
N ARG A 162 5.01 -5.05 -17.09
CA ARG A 162 6.34 -4.73 -17.65
C ARG A 162 7.35 -5.86 -17.48
N HIS A 163 7.16 -6.66 -16.43
CA HIS A 163 8.09 -7.70 -16.03
C HIS A 163 7.38 -9.03 -15.94
N ARG A 164 8.02 -10.12 -16.39
CA ARG A 164 7.50 -11.47 -16.14
C ARG A 164 7.66 -11.79 -14.66
N VAL A 165 6.58 -11.71 -13.91
CA VAL A 165 6.52 -12.07 -12.48
C VAL A 165 5.64 -13.28 -12.27
N SER A 166 6.09 -14.16 -11.38
CA SER A 166 5.36 -15.36 -11.01
C SER A 166 4.11 -15.01 -10.18
N PRO A 167 2.96 -15.65 -10.44
CA PRO A 167 1.78 -15.54 -9.58
C PRO A 167 2.06 -15.90 -8.12
N LEU A 168 3.03 -16.79 -7.87
CA LEU A 168 3.45 -17.15 -6.51
C LEU A 168 3.96 -15.93 -5.73
N GLY A 169 4.68 -15.01 -6.39
CA GLY A 169 5.18 -13.80 -5.74
C GLY A 169 4.06 -12.87 -5.27
N THR A 170 2.95 -12.81 -6.01
CA THR A 170 1.74 -12.08 -5.63
C THR A 170 1.10 -12.70 -4.39
N VAL A 171 0.89 -14.02 -4.40
CA VAL A 171 0.28 -14.74 -3.27
C VAL A 171 1.13 -14.62 -2.02
N LEU A 172 2.45 -14.82 -2.13
CA LEU A 172 3.38 -14.66 -1.02
C LEU A 172 3.40 -13.22 -0.49
N GLY A 173 3.30 -12.22 -1.37
CA GLY A 173 3.22 -10.82 -0.96
C GLY A 173 1.96 -10.56 -0.14
N LEU A 174 0.79 -10.95 -0.66
CA LEU A 174 -0.49 -10.76 0.03
C LEU A 174 -0.54 -11.49 1.38
N LEU A 175 -0.16 -12.77 1.42
CA LEU A 175 -0.12 -13.56 2.64
C LEU A 175 0.90 -13.01 3.64
N GLY A 176 2.11 -12.69 3.16
CA GLY A 176 3.17 -12.11 3.98
C GLY A 176 2.73 -10.78 4.61
N GLY A 177 2.07 -9.92 3.84
CA GLY A 177 1.50 -8.66 4.34
C GLY A 177 0.39 -8.88 5.37
N ALA A 178 -0.51 -9.84 5.14
CA ALA A 178 -1.57 -10.18 6.09
C ALA A 178 -1.03 -10.73 7.41
N VAL A 179 -0.10 -11.68 7.34
CA VAL A 179 0.58 -12.27 8.52
C VAL A 179 1.35 -11.19 9.26
N PHE A 180 2.09 -10.33 8.54
CA PHE A 180 2.83 -9.23 9.14
C PHE A 180 1.91 -8.27 9.89
N LEU A 181 0.77 -7.89 9.30
CA LEU A 181 -0.22 -7.03 9.96
C LEU A 181 -0.80 -7.69 11.22
N GLY A 182 -1.09 -9.00 11.17
CA GLY A 182 -1.56 -9.76 12.33
C GLY A 182 -0.53 -9.79 13.46
N LEU A 183 0.74 -10.08 13.14
CA LEU A 183 1.84 -10.06 14.11
C LEU A 183 2.06 -8.68 14.70
N LEU A 184 1.98 -7.63 13.88
CA LEU A 184 2.08 -6.25 14.35
C LEU A 184 0.96 -5.91 15.35
N GLY A 185 -0.26 -6.40 15.09
CA GLY A 185 -1.37 -6.28 16.03
C GLY A 185 -1.12 -6.99 17.37
N LEU A 186 -0.45 -8.13 17.38
CA LEU A 186 -0.08 -8.85 18.61
C LEU A 186 1.07 -8.22 19.40
N VAL A 187 1.92 -7.43 18.73
CA VAL A 187 3.06 -6.75 19.37
C VAL A 187 2.63 -5.42 20.00
N ILE A 188 1.66 -4.73 19.38
CA ILE A 188 1.22 -3.40 19.82
C ILE A 188 -0.03 -3.47 20.72
N GLY A 189 -0.85 -4.53 20.62
CA GLY A 189 -2.09 -4.71 21.39
C GLY A 189 -1.92 -5.61 22.60
#